data_AF-A0A920LKX6-F1
#
_entry.id   AF-A0A920LKX6-F1
#
_cell.length_a   1.000
_cell.length_b   1.000
_cell.length_c   1.000
_cell.angle_alpha   90.00
_cell.angle_beta   90.00
_cell.angle_gamma   90.00
#
_symmetry.space_group_name_H-M   'P 1'
#
loop_
_entity.id
_entity.type
_entity.pdbx_description
1 polymer ?
#
loop_
_entity_poly.entity_id
_entity_poly.type
_entity_poly.pdbx_seq_one_letter_code
_entity_poly.pdbx_strand_id
1 'polypeptide(L)'
;MSVEEILIVTIFWNPPLPNSAGPHTVCPNVNTIYTVLVSDFGPATDQVDSVEIIVNPLPVLQPPFSICQTESPINLIANPVGGSWYGSGIVDNLSGLFNPSLYLQEII
;
A
#
# COMPACT_ATOMS: atom_id res chain seq x y z
N MET A 1 3.47 -12.75 54.96
CA MET A 1 3.79 -13.76 53.94
C MET A 1 3.22 -13.25 52.63
N SER A 2 3.94 -12.31 52.01
CA SER A 2 3.59 -11.80 50.68
C SER A 2 4.05 -12.85 49.69
N VAL A 3 3.09 -13.52 49.06
CA VAL A 3 3.40 -14.26 47.84
C VAL A 3 3.90 -13.22 46.85
N GLU A 4 5.19 -13.28 46.51
CA GLU A 4 5.68 -12.67 45.28
C GLU A 4 5.00 -13.45 44.16
N GLU A 5 3.78 -13.04 43.80
CA GLU A 5 3.17 -13.49 42.56
C GLU A 5 4.13 -13.05 41.46
N ILE A 6 4.72 -14.04 40.79
CA ILE A 6 5.43 -13.82 39.54
C ILE A 6 4.38 -13.22 38.60
N LEU A 7 4.34 -11.90 38.47
CA LEU A 7 3.47 -11.20 37.54
C LEU A 7 3.96 -11.57 36.14
N ILE A 8 3.33 -12.58 35.54
CA ILE A 8 3.63 -12.97 34.17
C ILE A 8 2.91 -11.98 33.27
N VAL A 9 3.68 -11.08 32.67
CA VAL A 9 3.16 -10.18 31.64
C VAL A 9 2.71 -11.01 30.45
N THR A 10 1.44 -10.85 30.08
CA THR A 10 0.85 -11.47 28.90
C THR A 10 0.66 -10.42 27.82
N ILE A 11 1.19 -10.73 26.65
CA ILE A 11 1.09 -9.92 25.44
C ILE A 11 0.19 -10.68 24.48
N PHE A 12 -0.84 -10.02 23.97
CA PHE A 12 -1.75 -10.60 23.00
C PHE A 12 -1.89 -9.66 21.80
N TRP A 13 -1.61 -10.18 20.61
CA TRP A 13 -1.72 -9.43 19.36
C TRP A 13 -2.97 -9.84 18.58
N ASN A 14 -3.63 -8.86 17.98
CA ASN A 14 -4.71 -9.07 17.02
C ASN A 14 -4.50 -8.20 15.76
N PRO A 15 -4.33 -8.76 14.55
CA PRO A 15 -4.26 -10.18 14.21
C PRO A 15 -3.15 -10.95 14.96
N PRO A 16 -3.25 -12.29 15.06
CA PRO A 16 -2.31 -13.09 15.85
C PRO A 16 -0.86 -12.94 15.37
N LEU A 17 0.01 -12.56 16.30
CA LEU A 17 1.48 -12.53 16.17
C LEU A 17 2.10 -13.25 17.37
N PRO A 18 3.42 -13.56 17.36
CA PRO A 18 4.08 -14.07 18.56
C PRO A 18 3.84 -13.15 19.76
N ASN A 19 3.52 -13.74 20.91
CA ASN A 19 3.22 -13.03 22.16
C ASN A 19 4.50 -12.45 22.80
N SER A 20 5.18 -11.56 22.06
CA SER A 20 6.38 -10.85 22.47
C SER A 20 6.27 -9.38 22.08
N ALA A 21 7.11 -8.54 22.69
CA ALA A 21 7.15 -7.10 22.45
C ALA A 21 7.63 -6.71 21.03
N GLY A 22 7.99 -7.68 20.19
CA GLY A 22 8.54 -7.45 18.85
C GLY A 22 10.06 -7.27 18.85
N PRO A 23 10.65 -6.92 17.69
CA PRO A 23 9.97 -6.60 16.44
C PRO A 23 9.27 -7.81 15.79
N HIS A 24 8.16 -7.56 15.10
CA HIS A 24 7.43 -8.56 14.30
C HIS A 24 7.55 -8.21 12.82
N THR A 25 7.85 -9.21 11.98
CA THR A 25 7.85 -9.04 10.53
C THR A 25 6.53 -9.53 9.95
N VAL A 26 5.78 -8.64 9.32
CA VAL A 26 4.44 -8.91 8.76
C VAL A 26 4.34 -8.40 7.33
N CYS A 27 3.52 -9.08 6.51
CA CYS A 27 3.23 -8.70 5.13
C CYS A 27 1.72 -8.81 4.87
N PRO A 28 0.90 -7.87 5.37
CA PRO A 28 -0.54 -7.89 5.11
C PRO A 28 -0.84 -7.60 3.62
N ASN A 29 -1.88 -8.24 3.08
CA ASN A 29 -2.32 -8.05 1.67
C ASN A 29 -3.41 -6.97 1.52
N VAL A 30 -3.95 -6.50 2.64
CA VAL A 30 -4.99 -5.47 2.74
C VAL A 30 -4.67 -4.58 3.93
N ASN A 31 -5.25 -3.39 3.99
CA ASN A 31 -5.10 -2.51 5.15
C ASN A 31 -5.46 -3.29 6.43
N THR A 32 -4.52 -3.33 7.37
CA THR A 32 -4.64 -4.15 8.57
C THR A 32 -4.17 -3.34 9.77
N ILE A 33 -4.99 -3.33 10.82
CA ILE A 33 -4.65 -2.74 12.12
C ILE A 33 -4.21 -3.87 13.03
N TYR A 34 -2.98 -3.80 13.54
CA TYR A 34 -2.47 -4.67 14.58
C TYR A 34 -2.65 -3.99 15.94
N THR A 35 -3.44 -4.61 16.81
CA THR A 35 -3.67 -4.17 18.18
C THR A 35 -2.91 -5.08 19.15
N VAL A 36 -2.19 -4.50 20.09
CA VAL A 36 -1.55 -5.21 21.20
C VAL A 36 -2.32 -4.94 22.49
N LEU A 37 -2.57 -6.00 23.26
CA LEU A 37 -3.03 -5.93 24.64
C LEU A 37 -1.89 -6.43 25.53
N VAL A 38 -1.60 -5.67 26.59
CA VAL A 38 -0.61 -6.02 27.61
C VAL A 38 -1.31 -6.06 28.97
N SER A 39 -1.24 -7.21 29.64
CA SER A 39 -1.78 -7.41 30.99
C SER A 39 -0.72 -8.01 31.89
N ASP A 40 -0.59 -7.50 33.12
CA ASP A 40 0.20 -8.13 34.19
C ASP A 40 -0.68 -8.96 35.14
N PHE A 41 -1.99 -9.10 34.83
CA PHE A 41 -3.02 -9.66 35.70
C PHE A 41 -3.06 -9.04 37.11
N GLY A 42 -2.48 -7.87 37.27
CA GLY A 42 -2.47 -7.12 38.51
C GLY A 42 -3.76 -6.30 38.70
N PRO A 43 -3.80 -5.44 39.73
CA PRO A 43 -4.91 -4.51 39.95
C PRO A 43 -4.93 -3.35 38.93
N ALA A 44 -3.87 -3.20 38.13
CA ALA A 44 -3.79 -2.18 37.10
C ALA A 44 -4.68 -2.53 35.90
N THR A 45 -5.11 -1.52 35.16
CA THR A 45 -5.85 -1.72 33.91
C THR A 45 -4.92 -2.15 32.79
N ASP A 46 -5.33 -3.18 32.04
CA ASP A 46 -4.66 -3.62 30.82
C ASP A 46 -4.42 -2.45 29.87
N GLN A 47 -3.24 -2.43 29.26
CA GLN A 47 -2.88 -1.41 28.28
C GLN A 47 -3.11 -1.94 26.88
N VAL A 48 -3.59 -1.06 26.01
CA VAL A 48 -3.85 -1.37 24.60
C VAL A 48 -3.20 -0.30 23.74
N ASP A 49 -2.54 -0.75 22.68
CA ASP A 49 -1.98 0.12 21.64
C ASP A 49 -2.23 -0.51 20.26
N SER A 50 -2.15 0.29 19.20
CA SER A 50 -2.35 -0.21 17.84
C SER A 50 -1.48 0.46 16.80
N VAL A 51 -1.19 -0.30 15.75
CA VAL A 51 -0.43 0.14 14.58
C VAL A 51 -1.24 -0.21 13.33
N GLU A 52 -1.50 0.78 12.50
CA GLU A 52 -2.13 0.59 11.20
C GLU A 52 -1.08 0.43 10.10
N ILE A 53 -1.25 -0.62 9.28
CA ILE A 53 -0.48 -0.84 8.06
C ILE A 53 -1.41 -0.61 6.88
N ILE A 54 -1.10 0.42 6.08
CA ILE A 54 -1.82 0.75 4.85
C ILE A 54 -1.15 0.05 3.67
N VAL A 55 -1.91 -0.78 2.97
CA VAL A 55 -1.49 -1.48 1.76
C VAL A 55 -2.11 -0.77 0.57
N ASN A 56 -1.28 -0.04 -0.19
CA ASN A 56 -1.75 0.64 -1.38
C ASN A 56 -2.05 -0.36 -2.50
N PRO A 57 -3.18 -0.23 -3.21
CA PRO A 57 -3.48 -1.06 -4.36
C PRO A 57 -2.45 -0.83 -5.48
N LEU A 58 -2.28 -1.83 -6.34
CA LEU A 58 -1.47 -1.68 -7.54
C LEU A 58 -2.08 -0.61 -8.47
N PRO A 59 -1.24 0.15 -9.21
CA PRO A 59 -1.75 1.06 -10.22
C PRO A 59 -2.57 0.32 -11.27
N VAL A 60 -3.74 0.84 -11.59
CA VAL A 60 -4.63 0.31 -12.64
C VAL A 60 -4.61 1.28 -13.82
N LEU A 61 -4.34 0.73 -15.01
CA LEU A 61 -4.45 1.46 -16.26
C LEU A 61 -5.89 1.36 -16.80
N GLN A 62 -6.24 2.30 -17.67
CA GLN A 62 -7.44 2.15 -18.50
C GLN A 62 -7.46 0.80 -19.27
N PRO A 63 -8.65 0.27 -19.59
CA PRO A 63 -8.76 -0.94 -20.39
C PRO A 63 -8.00 -0.82 -21.73
N PRO A 64 -7.49 -1.93 -22.28
CA PRO A 64 -6.87 -1.93 -23.60
C PRO A 64 -7.85 -1.37 -24.64
N PHE A 65 -7.34 -0.50 -25.52
CA PHE A 65 -8.09 0.07 -26.62
C PHE A 65 -7.23 0.10 -27.87
N SER A 66 -7.88 0.22 -29.02
CA SER A 66 -7.23 0.42 -30.31
C SER A 66 -7.49 1.85 -30.77
N ILE A 67 -6.46 2.50 -31.31
CA ILE A 67 -6.54 3.86 -31.84
C ILE A 67 -5.85 3.90 -33.22
N CYS A 68 -6.44 4.63 -34.17
CA CYS A 68 -5.82 4.81 -35.48
C CYS A 68 -4.64 5.80 -35.38
N GLN A 69 -3.60 5.60 -36.19
CA GLN A 69 -2.46 6.53 -36.22
C GLN A 69 -2.82 7.96 -36.63
N THR A 70 -3.93 8.13 -37.35
CA THR A 70 -4.44 9.42 -37.81
C THR A 70 -5.40 10.09 -36.82
N GLU A 71 -5.69 9.45 -35.69
CA GLU A 71 -6.58 10.03 -34.68
C GLU A 71 -5.89 11.13 -33.87
N SER A 72 -6.72 11.98 -33.27
CA SER A 72 -6.25 13.07 -32.42
C SER A 72 -5.56 12.54 -31.15
N PRO A 73 -4.66 13.32 -30.54
CA PRO A 73 -4.05 12.95 -29.27
C PRO A 73 -5.09 12.68 -28.18
N ILE A 74 -4.79 11.73 -27.30
CA ILE A 74 -5.62 11.31 -26.18
C ILE A 74 -4.82 11.36 -24.87
N ASN A 75 -5.50 11.49 -23.74
CA ASN A 75 -4.85 11.35 -22.45
C ASN A 75 -4.95 9.91 -21.97
N LEU A 76 -3.81 9.34 -21.61
CA LEU A 76 -3.76 8.05 -20.93
C LEU A 76 -4.15 8.21 -19.46
N ILE A 77 -4.99 7.32 -18.98
CA ILE A 77 -5.53 7.37 -17.62
C ILE A 77 -4.91 6.22 -16.80
N ALA A 78 -4.41 6.56 -15.62
CA ALA A 78 -3.95 5.64 -14.59
C ALA A 78 -4.53 6.04 -13.23
N ASN A 79 -4.76 5.05 -12.37
CA ASN A 79 -5.19 5.26 -10.99
C ASN A 79 -4.25 4.52 -10.03
N PRO A 80 -3.66 5.18 -9.00
CA PRO A 80 -3.82 6.60 -8.66
C PRO A 80 -3.21 7.54 -9.71
N VAL A 81 -3.73 8.77 -9.78
CA VAL A 81 -3.18 9.81 -10.66
C VAL A 81 -1.79 10.21 -10.19
N GLY A 82 -0.86 10.34 -11.12
CA GLY A 82 0.54 10.71 -10.85
C GLY A 82 1.52 9.83 -11.65
N GLY A 83 2.80 9.98 -11.35
CA GLY A 83 3.88 9.29 -12.07
C GLY A 83 4.30 10.02 -13.36
N SER A 84 5.00 9.30 -14.23
CA SER A 84 5.40 9.83 -15.55
C SER A 84 5.23 8.78 -16.62
N TRP A 85 4.69 9.19 -17.76
CA TRP A 85 4.51 8.36 -18.94
C TRP A 85 5.78 8.38 -19.81
N TYR A 86 6.15 7.21 -20.34
CA TYR A 86 7.30 7.03 -21.21
C TYR A 86 6.92 6.19 -22.42
N GLY A 87 7.51 6.51 -23.57
CA GLY A 87 7.31 5.77 -24.82
C GLY A 87 7.16 6.69 -26.03
N SER A 88 7.34 6.12 -27.21
CA SER A 88 7.11 6.83 -28.47
C SER A 88 5.67 7.30 -28.57
N GLY A 89 5.48 8.55 -28.97
CA GLY A 89 4.16 9.18 -29.05
C GLY A 89 3.67 9.82 -27.76
N ILE A 90 4.37 9.70 -26.62
CA ILE A 90 4.07 10.52 -25.44
C ILE A 90 4.56 11.95 -25.69
N VAL A 91 3.64 12.91 -25.72
CA VAL A 91 3.88 14.35 -25.93
C VAL A 91 4.11 15.05 -24.59
N ASP A 92 3.37 14.67 -23.56
CA ASP A 92 3.50 15.20 -22.20
C ASP A 92 3.54 14.04 -21.20
N ASN A 93 4.67 13.93 -20.50
CA ASN A 93 4.94 12.85 -19.58
C ASN A 93 4.18 12.98 -18.24
N LEU A 94 3.71 14.17 -17.86
CA LEU A 94 2.99 14.39 -16.60
C LEU A 94 1.49 14.21 -16.80
N SER A 95 0.93 14.76 -17.88
CA SER A 95 -0.51 14.61 -18.18
C SER A 95 -0.86 13.30 -18.88
N GLY A 96 0.14 12.61 -19.45
CA GLY A 96 -0.07 11.37 -20.21
C GLY A 96 -0.65 11.60 -21.59
N LEU A 97 -0.43 12.78 -22.18
CA LEU A 97 -0.88 13.10 -23.53
C LEU A 97 -0.12 12.23 -24.53
N PHE A 98 -0.83 11.32 -25.17
CA PHE A 98 -0.34 10.42 -26.21
C PHE A 98 -0.86 10.84 -27.58
N ASN A 99 0.05 11.04 -28.53
CA ASN A 99 -0.25 11.32 -29.93
C ASN A 99 0.15 10.12 -30.80
N PRO A 100 -0.82 9.38 -31.38
CA PRO A 100 -0.54 8.17 -32.15
C PRO A 100 0.18 8.47 -33.48
N SER A 101 0.10 9.69 -34.00
CA SER A 101 0.80 10.09 -35.24
C SER A 101 2.31 10.22 -35.09
N LEU A 102 2.81 10.37 -33.85
CA LEU A 102 4.24 10.50 -33.56
C LEU A 102 4.94 9.14 -33.41
N TYR A 103 4.20 8.03 -33.47
CA TYR A 103 4.76 6.69 -33.34
C TYR A 103 5.67 6.29 -34.53
N LEU A 104 5.62 7.00 -35.65
CA LEU A 104 6.42 6.73 -36.86
C LEU A 104 7.50 7.77 -37.16
N GLN A 105 7.82 8.68 -36.24
CA GLN A 105 8.80 9.75 -36.52
C GLN A 105 10.27 9.30 -36.45
N GLU A 106 10.58 8.02 -36.71
CA GLU A 106 11.96 7.52 -36.90
C GLU A 106 12.36 7.33 -38.38
N ILE A 107 11.55 7.74 -39.36
CA ILE A 107 11.98 7.66 -40.78
C ILE A 107 11.64 8.95 -41.52
N ILE A 108 12.55 9.93 -41.45
CA ILE A 108 12.95 10.78 -42.59
C ILE A 108 14.47 10.95 -42.53
#